data_AF-A0A7S2UH11-F1
#
_entry.id   AF-A0A7S2UH11-F1
#
_cell.length_a   1.000
_cell.length_b   1.000
_cell.length_c   1.000
_cell.angle_alpha   90.00
_cell.angle_beta   90.00
_cell.angle_gamma   90.00
#
_symmetry.space_group_name_H-M   'P 1'
#
loop_
_entity.id
_entity.type
_entity.pdbx_description
1 polymer ?
#
loop_
_entity_poly.entity_id
_entity_poly.type
_entity_poly.pdbx_seq_one_letter_code
_entity_poly.pdbx_strand_id
1 'polypeptide(L)'
;MRLRRFFKLRRSSKAKSETALASSETSSEFCTMESRTINTNEKAVTFVQEKIKMPFLKPSSTDTLDELMELKEEATVESESSNSEDAGGKSDELKMVLLTDDSSFSDSDDNPVDNLSTEEAGINSREVKAVAYVSKRDMTPTQERWNAITILPNPFVCVYFLLAGMWVSDELIMEAQDRVLSEFNDERMSECFSSSLFPHLYAMPPLPLIAIVAAIVVHAPFSFLYHWTYAHRLPPGMGRIEHWSRRLDNSFIHVASAFISYGTSGQLDFFLANLLFNMDCIYRQLFEPKVIPRRNQSRIFLSMVGYTLPVLRNGQVGLYLQIWAVLAISGWLFAAYPIGGWSHSAFHIGIAMLPPLLMKAALALPSSQDPIHFAAQCAAHQSIS
;
A
#
# COMPACT_ATOMS: atom_id res chain seq x y z
N MET A 1 -12.07 44.37 10.63
CA MET A 1 -12.11 43.13 11.44
C MET A 1 -13.49 42.94 12.06
N ARG A 2 -14.39 42.22 11.37
CA ARG A 2 -15.76 41.94 11.83
C ARG A 2 -16.27 40.62 11.23
N LEU A 3 -17.17 40.01 12.01
CA LEU A 3 -18.08 38.88 11.76
C LEU A 3 -17.45 37.48 11.93
N ARG A 4 -17.85 36.58 12.84
CA ARG A 4 -19.09 36.21 13.59
C ARG A 4 -19.51 34.79 13.16
N ARG A 5 -19.44 33.87 14.14
CA ARG A 5 -20.44 32.84 14.55
C ARG A 5 -20.95 31.78 13.54
N PHE A 6 -21.38 30.66 14.15
CA PHE A 6 -22.04 29.43 13.64
C PHE A 6 -21.05 28.31 13.32
N PHE A 7 -21.06 27.14 13.98
CA PHE A 7 -22.19 26.28 14.34
C PHE A 7 -22.09 25.67 15.75
N LYS A 8 -23.22 25.67 16.46
CA LYS A 8 -23.51 24.84 17.63
C LYS A 8 -24.74 24.01 17.23
N LEU A 9 -24.57 22.72 16.93
CA LEU A 9 -25.69 21.79 16.79
C LEU A 9 -25.50 20.61 17.74
N ARG A 10 -26.37 20.64 18.74
CA ARG A 10 -26.59 19.69 19.81
C ARG A 10 -27.55 18.64 19.25
N ARG A 11 -27.15 17.37 19.14
CA ARG A 11 -28.10 16.26 19.01
C ARG A 11 -28.00 15.37 20.24
N SER A 12 -29.01 15.55 21.08
CA SER A 12 -29.39 14.63 22.14
C SER A 12 -30.41 13.67 21.53
N SER A 13 -30.15 12.37 21.58
CA SER A 13 -31.21 11.36 21.51
C SER A 13 -30.99 10.38 22.64
N LYS A 14 -31.83 10.52 23.67
CA LYS A 14 -32.15 9.45 24.60
C LYS A 14 -32.92 8.38 23.82
N ALA A 15 -32.46 7.14 23.87
CA ALA A 15 -33.29 5.97 23.62
C ALA A 15 -33.20 5.09 24.86
N LYS A 16 -34.36 4.83 25.46
CA LYS A 16 -34.58 3.89 26.56
C LYS A 16 -34.78 2.49 26.00
N SER A 17 -34.31 1.50 26.76
CA SER A 17 -34.97 0.22 27.07
C SER A 17 -35.35 -0.71 25.92
N GLU A 18 -34.77 -1.90 25.88
CA GLU A 18 -35.51 -3.10 26.32
C GLU A 18 -34.59 -4.31 26.54
N THR A 19 -34.80 -4.91 27.70
CA THR A 19 -34.24 -6.13 28.25
C THR A 19 -34.91 -7.34 27.61
N ALA A 20 -34.15 -8.29 27.09
CA ALA A 20 -34.65 -9.65 26.82
C ALA A 20 -33.63 -10.66 27.35
N LEU A 21 -33.96 -11.25 28.50
CA LEU A 21 -33.39 -12.51 28.97
C LEU A 21 -33.79 -13.60 27.97
N ALA A 22 -32.80 -14.36 27.49
CA ALA A 22 -33.02 -15.70 26.95
C ALA A 22 -31.92 -16.62 27.49
N SER A 23 -32.32 -17.46 28.44
CA SER A 23 -31.62 -18.67 28.87
C SER A 23 -31.61 -19.69 27.74
N SER A 24 -30.45 -20.29 27.43
CA SER A 24 -30.44 -21.65 26.89
C SER A 24 -29.25 -22.43 27.44
N GLU A 25 -29.59 -23.53 28.07
CA GLU A 25 -28.73 -24.54 28.65
C GLU A 25 -27.98 -25.35 27.58
N THR A 26 -26.74 -25.70 27.95
CA THR A 26 -26.00 -26.96 27.71
C THR A 26 -26.28 -27.81 26.46
N SER A 27 -25.22 -28.09 25.69
CA SER A 27 -24.75 -29.46 25.49
C SER A 27 -23.30 -29.45 24.98
N SER A 28 -22.39 -30.08 25.73
CA SER A 28 -21.04 -30.37 25.28
C SER A 28 -21.04 -31.75 24.62
N GLU A 29 -20.84 -31.78 23.31
CA GLU A 29 -20.51 -33.01 22.60
C GLU A 29 -19.00 -33.07 22.36
N PHE A 30 -18.39 -34.00 23.09
CA PHE A 30 -16.98 -34.36 23.06
C PHE A 30 -16.73 -35.21 21.81
N CYS A 31 -16.22 -34.61 20.73
CA CYS A 31 -15.88 -35.33 19.51
C CYS A 31 -14.43 -35.84 19.60
N THR A 32 -14.26 -37.15 19.77
CA THR A 32 -13.00 -37.86 19.65
C THR A 32 -12.51 -37.81 18.20
N MET A 33 -11.41 -37.10 17.94
CA MET A 33 -10.70 -37.16 16.66
C MET A 33 -9.73 -38.34 16.65
N GLU A 34 -10.06 -39.32 15.82
CA GLU A 34 -9.22 -40.44 15.43
C GLU A 34 -8.21 -39.96 14.37
N SER A 35 -6.92 -39.92 14.74
CA SER A 35 -5.83 -39.58 13.83
C SER A 35 -5.65 -40.65 12.75
N ARG A 36 -6.13 -40.40 11.54
CA ARG A 36 -5.75 -41.14 10.33
C ARG A 36 -4.56 -40.47 9.65
N THR A 37 -3.42 -41.14 9.71
CA THR A 37 -2.21 -40.81 8.96
C THR A 37 -2.47 -41.10 7.47
N ILE A 38 -2.71 -40.05 6.67
CA ILE A 38 -2.77 -40.15 5.21
C ILE A 38 -1.40 -39.78 4.63
N ASN A 39 -0.76 -40.80 4.07
CA ASN A 39 0.48 -40.70 3.34
C ASN A 39 0.18 -40.26 1.90
N THR A 40 0.37 -38.97 1.58
CA THR A 40 0.24 -38.45 0.20
C THR A 40 1.42 -37.59 -0.16
N ASN A 41 2.52 -38.24 -0.55
CA ASN A 41 3.54 -37.61 -1.38
C ASN A 41 3.23 -37.90 -2.87
N GLU A 42 3.46 -36.88 -3.71
CA GLU A 42 3.60 -36.91 -5.18
C GLU A 42 2.41 -36.72 -6.14
N LYS A 43 1.13 -36.68 -5.73
CA LYS A 43 0.02 -36.45 -6.71
C LYS A 43 -0.75 -35.13 -6.61
N ALA A 44 -0.46 -34.29 -5.62
CA ALA A 44 -1.21 -33.03 -5.41
C ALA A 44 -0.71 -31.84 -6.24
N VAL A 45 0.50 -31.89 -6.79
CA VAL A 45 1.10 -30.73 -7.48
C VAL A 45 0.57 -30.56 -8.91
N THR A 46 0.11 -31.62 -9.56
CA THR A 46 -0.39 -31.54 -10.95
C THR A 46 -1.87 -31.14 -11.05
N PHE A 47 -2.67 -31.32 -9.99
CA PHE A 47 -4.12 -31.08 -10.05
C PHE A 47 -4.52 -29.60 -9.86
N VAL A 48 -3.64 -28.77 -9.31
CA VAL A 48 -3.95 -27.35 -9.04
C VAL A 48 -3.70 -26.45 -10.26
N GLN A 49 -2.87 -26.86 -11.22
CA GLN A 49 -2.60 -26.05 -12.41
C GLN A 49 -3.72 -26.08 -13.47
N GLU A 50 -4.60 -27.09 -13.47
CA GLU A 50 -5.59 -27.24 -14.54
C GLU A 50 -6.95 -26.58 -14.25
N LYS A 51 -7.22 -26.18 -13.00
CA LYS A 51 -8.57 -25.73 -12.57
C LYS A 51 -8.72 -24.23 -12.29
N ILE A 52 -7.68 -23.42 -12.43
CA ILE A 52 -7.79 -21.94 -12.38
C ILE A 52 -7.77 -21.39 -13.81
N LYS A 53 -8.72 -21.83 -14.65
CA LYS A 53 -9.12 -21.03 -15.82
C LYS A 53 -10.10 -19.98 -15.32
N MET A 54 -9.58 -18.84 -14.88
CA MET A 54 -10.44 -17.67 -14.66
C MET A 54 -11.09 -17.34 -16.02
N PRO A 55 -12.42 -17.17 -16.09
CA PRO A 55 -13.08 -16.79 -17.33
C PRO A 55 -12.61 -15.38 -17.71
N PHE A 56 -11.72 -15.31 -18.70
CA PHE A 56 -11.43 -14.06 -19.40
C PHE A 56 -12.72 -13.62 -20.07
N LEU A 57 -13.34 -12.57 -19.52
CA LEU A 57 -14.39 -11.82 -20.22
C LEU A 57 -13.77 -11.23 -21.48
N LYS A 58 -14.36 -11.52 -22.65
CA LYS A 58 -14.00 -10.85 -23.90
C LYS A 58 -14.29 -9.34 -23.75
N PRO A 59 -13.35 -8.45 -24.08
CA PRO A 59 -13.60 -7.01 -24.01
C PRO A 59 -14.69 -6.59 -25.01
N SER A 60 -15.57 -5.71 -24.55
CA SER A 60 -16.60 -5.03 -25.35
C SER A 60 -15.95 -3.98 -26.25
N SER A 61 -16.40 -3.85 -27.49
CA SER A 61 -15.84 -2.96 -28.52
C SER A 61 -16.12 -1.46 -28.30
N THR A 62 -16.23 -1.02 -27.05
CA THR A 62 -16.59 0.35 -26.66
C THR A 62 -15.42 1.14 -26.04
N ASP A 63 -14.26 0.51 -25.84
CA ASP A 63 -13.11 1.09 -25.12
C ASP A 63 -12.30 2.12 -25.95
N THR A 64 -12.59 2.31 -27.23
CA THR A 64 -11.83 3.22 -28.10
C THR A 64 -12.08 4.71 -27.84
N LEU A 65 -13.22 5.06 -27.23
CA LEU A 65 -13.62 6.47 -27.05
C LEU A 65 -13.05 7.09 -25.76
N ASP A 66 -12.89 6.29 -24.71
CA ASP A 66 -12.23 6.71 -23.46
C ASP A 66 -10.70 6.83 -23.65
N GLU A 67 -10.10 5.98 -24.49
CA GLU A 67 -8.67 6.05 -24.85
C GLU A 67 -8.34 7.33 -25.65
N LEU A 68 -9.28 7.80 -26.49
CA LEU A 68 -9.17 9.04 -27.28
C LEU A 68 -9.32 10.32 -26.45
N MET A 69 -10.12 10.29 -25.36
CA MET A 69 -10.23 11.43 -24.45
C MET A 69 -9.01 11.55 -23.51
N GLU A 70 -8.41 10.44 -23.08
CA GLU A 70 -7.24 10.42 -22.18
C GLU A 70 -5.96 10.92 -22.90
N LEU A 71 -5.81 10.67 -24.21
CA LEU A 71 -4.67 11.13 -25.01
C LEU A 71 -4.63 12.66 -25.22
N LYS A 72 -5.79 13.31 -25.20
CA LYS A 72 -5.89 14.77 -25.41
C LYS A 72 -5.49 15.57 -24.18
N GLU A 73 -5.63 14.99 -22.99
CA GLU A 73 -5.27 15.64 -21.73
C GLU A 73 -3.76 15.58 -21.47
N GLU A 74 -3.06 14.50 -21.85
CA GLU A 74 -1.59 14.39 -21.74
C GLU A 74 -0.83 15.32 -22.71
N ALA A 75 -1.33 15.50 -23.95
CA ALA A 75 -0.68 16.36 -24.93
C ALA A 75 -0.68 17.84 -24.56
N THR A 76 -1.63 18.26 -23.71
CA THR A 76 -1.75 19.67 -23.28
C THR A 76 -0.77 20.01 -22.13
N VAL A 77 -0.24 19.01 -21.43
CA VAL A 77 0.69 19.22 -20.31
C VAL A 77 2.16 19.29 -20.78
N GLU A 78 2.50 18.72 -21.94
CA GLU A 78 3.88 18.75 -22.47
C GLU A 78 4.22 20.05 -23.25
N SER A 79 3.28 20.94 -23.53
CA SER A 79 3.55 22.15 -24.35
C SER A 79 3.93 23.41 -23.55
N GLU A 80 4.07 23.37 -22.22
CA GLU A 80 4.34 24.57 -21.39
C GLU A 80 5.72 24.61 -20.71
N SER A 81 6.65 23.68 -20.98
CA SER A 81 7.97 23.70 -20.32
C SER A 81 9.17 23.69 -21.28
N SER A 82 9.35 24.77 -22.04
CA SER A 82 10.68 25.12 -22.55
C SER A 82 10.75 26.59 -22.98
N ASN A 83 11.01 27.47 -22.01
CA ASN A 83 11.64 28.78 -22.24
C ASN A 83 12.39 29.17 -20.97
N SER A 84 13.68 28.86 -20.92
CA SER A 84 14.62 29.51 -20.01
C SER A 84 15.95 29.71 -20.72
N GLU A 85 16.08 30.96 -21.18
CA GLU A 85 17.24 31.78 -21.52
C GLU A 85 18.64 31.18 -21.32
N ASP A 86 19.36 31.23 -22.43
CA ASP A 86 20.78 30.98 -22.64
C ASP A 86 21.59 32.24 -22.25
N ALA A 87 22.64 32.07 -21.44
CA ALA A 87 23.58 33.13 -21.07
C ALA A 87 25.03 32.63 -21.20
N GLY A 88 25.58 32.79 -22.41
CA GLY A 88 26.85 33.49 -22.66
C GLY A 88 28.16 32.86 -22.17
N GLY A 89 28.97 32.36 -23.10
CA GLY A 89 30.40 32.09 -22.89
C GLY A 89 31.17 31.79 -24.18
N LYS A 90 31.90 32.80 -24.67
CA LYS A 90 32.68 32.88 -25.93
C LYS A 90 33.83 31.85 -26.08
N SER A 91 34.11 31.49 -27.34
CA SER A 91 35.44 31.43 -28.03
C SER A 91 35.32 30.46 -29.22
N ASP A 92 35.05 30.96 -30.43
CA ASP A 92 36.00 31.27 -31.52
C ASP A 92 36.19 30.12 -32.54
N GLU A 93 36.27 30.54 -33.80
CA GLU A 93 36.61 29.79 -35.03
C GLU A 93 35.60 28.77 -35.59
N LEU A 94 34.84 29.17 -36.63
CA LEU A 94 35.12 28.70 -37.99
C LEU A 94 34.35 29.48 -39.09
N LYS A 95 35.13 30.00 -40.04
CA LYS A 95 34.89 30.25 -41.48
C LYS A 95 33.45 30.25 -42.05
N MET A 96 33.01 31.47 -42.38
CA MET A 96 32.65 31.95 -43.73
C MET A 96 32.62 30.92 -44.87
N VAL A 97 31.49 30.82 -45.62
CA VAL A 97 31.38 31.08 -47.08
C VAL A 97 30.01 30.63 -47.67
N LEU A 98 29.37 31.63 -48.28
CA LEU A 98 28.40 31.70 -49.40
C LEU A 98 26.93 31.23 -49.33
N LEU A 99 26.11 32.22 -49.73
CA LEU A 99 24.69 32.30 -50.09
C LEU A 99 24.33 31.56 -51.39
N THR A 100 23.05 31.22 -51.54
CA THR A 100 22.14 31.45 -52.69
C THR A 100 20.80 30.77 -52.36
N ASP A 101 19.71 31.49 -52.17
CA ASP A 101 18.80 32.18 -53.12
C ASP A 101 17.48 31.42 -53.28
N ASP A 102 16.42 32.18 -53.00
CA ASP A 102 15.01 32.08 -53.36
C ASP A 102 14.58 31.03 -54.39
N SER A 103 13.46 30.35 -54.09
CA SER A 103 12.40 30.15 -55.09
C SER A 103 11.03 29.79 -54.50
N SER A 104 10.08 30.65 -54.85
CA SER A 104 8.70 30.36 -55.29
C SER A 104 7.72 29.62 -54.37
N PHE A 105 6.83 30.45 -53.83
CA PHE A 105 5.38 30.31 -53.76
C PHE A 105 4.74 29.45 -54.88
N SER A 106 3.94 28.46 -54.52
CA SER A 106 2.85 27.92 -55.36
C SER A 106 1.66 27.50 -54.50
N ASP A 107 0.52 28.11 -54.79
CA ASP A 107 -0.82 27.81 -54.27
C ASP A 107 -1.31 26.40 -54.66
N SER A 108 -2.38 26.00 -53.97
CA SER A 108 -3.37 24.95 -54.30
C SER A 108 -2.94 23.48 -54.19
N ASP A 109 -3.40 22.82 -53.13
CA ASP A 109 -4.40 21.75 -53.24
C ASP A 109 -4.86 21.28 -51.85
N ASP A 110 -6.12 21.57 -51.52
CA ASP A 110 -6.86 21.00 -50.39
C ASP A 110 -7.06 19.49 -50.61
N ASN A 111 -6.03 18.71 -50.32
CA ASN A 111 -6.18 17.28 -50.09
C ASN A 111 -6.41 17.06 -48.59
N PRO A 112 -7.48 16.33 -48.18
CA PRO A 112 -7.61 15.88 -46.79
C PRO A 112 -6.50 14.86 -46.54
N VAL A 113 -5.36 15.35 -46.07
CA VAL A 113 -4.18 14.53 -45.74
C VAL A 113 -4.56 13.60 -44.61
N ASP A 114 -4.41 12.30 -44.88
CA ASP A 114 -4.55 11.18 -43.95
C ASP A 114 -3.72 11.39 -42.67
N ASN A 115 -4.34 11.99 -41.65
CA ASN A 115 -3.79 12.09 -40.31
C ASN A 115 -3.71 10.74 -39.56
N LEU A 116 -4.11 9.63 -40.19
CA LEU A 116 -4.11 8.30 -39.57
C LEU A 116 -2.70 7.69 -39.37
N SER A 117 -1.69 8.17 -40.11
CA SER A 117 -0.35 7.57 -40.08
C SER A 117 0.51 7.98 -38.87
N THR A 118 0.13 9.03 -38.15
CA THR A 118 0.95 9.56 -37.04
C THR A 118 0.65 8.88 -35.70
N GLU A 119 -0.58 8.38 -35.50
CA GLU A 119 -0.96 7.72 -34.23
C GLU A 119 -0.35 6.31 -34.10
N GLU A 120 -0.31 5.52 -35.17
CA GLU A 120 0.28 4.17 -35.14
C GLU A 120 1.80 4.20 -34.85
N ALA A 121 2.50 5.24 -35.32
CA ALA A 121 3.92 5.43 -35.02
C ALA A 121 4.17 5.74 -33.53
N GLY A 122 3.26 6.49 -32.89
CA GLY A 122 3.34 6.84 -31.47
C GLY A 122 3.13 5.65 -30.53
N ILE A 123 2.17 4.77 -30.85
CA ILE A 123 1.84 3.58 -30.04
C ILE A 123 3.03 2.61 -30.01
N ASN A 124 3.63 2.34 -31.17
CA ASN A 124 4.81 1.46 -31.27
C ASN A 124 6.00 2.00 -30.47
N SER A 125 6.23 3.31 -30.46
CA SER A 125 7.33 3.92 -29.68
C SER A 125 7.15 3.74 -28.17
N ARG A 126 5.93 3.92 -27.65
CA ARG A 126 5.63 3.76 -26.22
C ARG A 126 5.80 2.31 -25.76
N GLU A 127 5.35 1.35 -26.57
CA GLU A 127 5.48 -0.08 -26.26
C GLU A 127 6.96 -0.53 -26.24
N VAL A 128 7.75 -0.12 -27.24
CA VAL A 128 9.19 -0.41 -27.30
C VAL A 128 9.91 0.15 -26.06
N LYS A 129 9.58 1.37 -25.62
CA LYS A 129 10.13 1.97 -24.40
C LYS A 129 9.75 1.20 -23.14
N ALA A 130 8.51 0.71 -23.05
CA ALA A 130 8.05 -0.08 -21.92
C ALA A 130 8.76 -1.44 -21.84
N VAL A 131 8.91 -2.14 -22.96
CA VAL A 131 9.63 -3.41 -23.03
C VAL A 131 11.11 -3.21 -22.67
N ALA A 132 11.76 -2.18 -23.21
CA ALA A 132 13.16 -1.86 -22.89
C ALA A 132 13.34 -1.48 -21.40
N TYR A 133 12.37 -0.79 -20.81
CA TYR A 133 12.39 -0.47 -19.39
C TYR A 133 12.30 -1.73 -18.52
N VAL A 134 11.46 -2.69 -18.89
CA VAL A 134 11.27 -3.94 -18.15
C VAL A 134 12.47 -4.86 -18.27
N SER A 135 13.00 -5.03 -19.49
CA SER A 135 14.15 -5.90 -19.74
C SER A 135 15.41 -5.41 -19.01
N LYS A 136 15.60 -4.09 -18.88
CA LYS A 136 16.68 -3.50 -18.08
C LYS A 136 16.62 -3.90 -16.59
N ARG A 137 15.46 -4.35 -16.12
CA ARG A 137 15.16 -4.66 -14.72
C ARG A 137 14.90 -6.15 -14.49
N ASP A 138 15.33 -6.98 -15.44
CA ASP A 138 15.28 -8.42 -15.28
C ASP A 138 16.23 -8.86 -14.16
N MET A 139 15.70 -9.72 -13.29
CA MET A 139 16.39 -10.22 -12.12
C MET A 139 16.67 -11.71 -12.27
N THR A 140 17.84 -12.14 -11.80
CA THR A 140 18.21 -13.55 -11.73
C THR A 140 17.34 -14.29 -10.73
N PRO A 141 17.19 -15.63 -10.83
CA PRO A 141 16.45 -16.41 -9.85
C PRO A 141 16.94 -16.22 -8.41
N THR A 142 18.25 -16.04 -8.22
CA THR A 142 18.84 -15.76 -6.90
C THR A 142 18.37 -14.41 -6.35
N GLN A 143 18.37 -13.36 -7.18
CA GLN A 143 17.89 -12.03 -6.77
C GLN A 143 16.40 -12.05 -6.42
N GLU A 144 15.57 -12.76 -7.19
CA GLU A 144 14.14 -12.89 -6.88
C GLU A 144 13.89 -13.65 -5.56
N ARG A 145 14.69 -14.67 -5.24
CA ARG A 145 14.61 -15.34 -3.93
C ARG A 145 15.00 -14.41 -2.79
N TRP A 146 15.99 -13.53 -2.98
CA TRP A 146 16.35 -12.52 -2.00
C TRP A 146 15.25 -11.47 -1.82
N ASN A 147 14.57 -11.06 -2.90
CA ASN A 147 13.38 -10.21 -2.81
C ASN A 147 12.31 -10.86 -1.92
N ALA A 148 12.05 -12.16 -2.10
CA ALA A 148 11.11 -12.90 -1.26
C ALA A 148 11.54 -12.95 0.22
N ILE A 149 12.80 -13.26 0.50
CA ILE A 149 13.32 -13.36 1.89
C ILE A 149 13.26 -12.01 2.60
N THR A 150 13.63 -10.93 1.91
CA THR A 150 13.69 -9.57 2.49
C THR A 150 12.33 -8.98 2.83
N ILE A 151 11.22 -9.57 2.37
CA ILE A 151 9.85 -9.21 2.78
C ILE A 151 9.53 -9.69 4.20
N LEU A 152 10.09 -10.83 4.63
CA LEU A 152 9.69 -11.53 5.86
C LEU A 152 9.87 -10.74 7.16
N PRO A 153 10.92 -9.92 7.35
CA PRO A 153 11.07 -9.17 8.60
C PRO A 153 9.85 -8.31 8.98
N ASN A 154 9.15 -7.75 7.98
CA ASN A 154 8.03 -6.83 8.20
C ASN A 154 6.86 -7.46 8.95
N PRO A 155 6.22 -8.53 8.45
CA PRO A 155 5.13 -9.17 9.18
C PRO A 155 5.58 -9.74 10.53
N PHE A 156 6.80 -10.28 10.63
CA PHE A 156 7.30 -10.80 11.91
C PHE A 156 7.47 -9.72 12.97
N VAL A 157 8.05 -8.57 12.62
CA VAL A 157 8.19 -7.43 13.55
C VAL A 157 6.82 -6.90 13.97
N CYS A 158 5.86 -6.77 13.04
CA CYS A 158 4.51 -6.33 13.36
C CYS A 158 3.77 -7.29 14.30
N VAL A 159 3.82 -8.59 14.03
CA VAL A 159 3.18 -9.62 14.87
C VAL A 159 3.85 -9.69 16.23
N TYR A 160 5.19 -9.66 16.28
CA TYR A 160 5.94 -9.64 17.52
C TYR A 160 5.59 -8.41 18.37
N PHE A 161 5.61 -7.21 17.79
CA PHE A 161 5.28 -5.96 18.47
C PHE A 161 3.88 -6.01 19.11
N LEU A 162 2.90 -6.57 18.40
CA LEU A 162 1.53 -6.70 18.88
C LEU A 162 1.41 -7.75 20.01
N LEU A 163 1.96 -8.95 19.81
CA LEU A 163 1.83 -10.06 20.76
C LEU A 163 2.69 -9.91 22.00
N ALA A 164 3.83 -9.24 21.90
CA ALA A 164 4.72 -8.95 23.01
C ALA A 164 4.28 -7.74 23.84
N GLY A 165 3.12 -7.13 23.55
CA GLY A 165 2.59 -6.01 24.34
C GLY A 165 3.39 -4.71 24.22
N MET A 166 4.29 -4.58 23.23
CA MET A 166 5.19 -3.42 23.08
C MET A 166 4.47 -2.10 22.77
N TRP A 167 3.15 -2.14 22.65
CA TRP A 167 2.27 -0.99 22.45
C TRP A 167 1.75 -0.37 23.75
N VAL A 168 2.05 -0.98 24.90
CA VAL A 168 1.83 -0.42 26.24
C VAL A 168 3.20 -0.12 26.85
N SER A 169 3.43 1.10 27.31
CA SER A 169 4.73 1.48 27.88
C SER A 169 4.79 1.17 29.38
N ASP A 170 5.99 0.86 29.88
CA ASP A 170 6.20 0.58 31.30
C ASP A 170 5.79 1.75 32.19
N GLU A 171 5.98 2.99 31.73
CA GLU A 171 5.58 4.19 32.47
C GLU A 171 4.06 4.23 32.69
N LEU A 172 3.26 3.83 31.69
CA LEU A 172 1.81 3.78 31.82
C LEU A 172 1.36 2.67 32.77
N ILE A 173 2.06 1.54 32.78
CA ILE A 173 1.79 0.44 33.72
C ILE A 173 2.09 0.90 35.15
N MET A 174 3.23 1.55 35.37
CA MET A 174 3.60 2.11 36.68
C MET A 174 2.58 3.15 37.16
N GLU A 175 2.18 4.08 36.29
CA GLU A 175 1.16 5.09 36.62
C GLU A 175 -0.20 4.43 36.95
N ALA A 176 -0.58 3.38 36.22
CA ALA A 176 -1.80 2.64 36.50
C ALA A 176 -1.72 1.90 37.84
N GLN A 177 -0.56 1.35 38.20
CA GLN A 177 -0.33 0.66 39.47
C GLN A 177 -0.53 1.58 40.66
N ASP A 178 -0.01 2.82 40.60
CA ASP A 178 -0.21 3.82 41.65
C ASP A 178 -1.70 4.16 41.84
N ARG A 179 -2.46 4.24 40.73
CA ARG A 179 -3.91 4.52 40.77
C ARG A 179 -4.71 3.36 41.34
N VAL A 180 -4.42 2.13 40.94
CA VAL A 180 -5.12 0.91 41.42
C VAL A 180 -4.98 0.75 42.94
N LEU A 181 -3.82 1.13 43.51
CA LEU A 181 -3.63 1.11 44.96
C LEU A 181 -4.49 2.15 45.70
N SER A 182 -4.88 3.24 45.02
CA SER A 182 -5.71 4.32 45.62
C SER A 182 -7.22 4.14 45.43
N GLU A 183 -7.66 3.57 44.31
CA GLU A 183 -9.08 3.49 43.92
C GLU A 183 -9.39 2.09 43.37
N PHE A 184 -9.81 1.19 44.25
CA PHE A 184 -10.17 -0.18 43.86
C PHE A 184 -11.60 -0.20 43.30
N ASN A 185 -11.74 -0.30 41.98
CA ASN A 185 -13.05 -0.46 41.34
C ASN A 185 -13.00 -1.61 40.33
N ASP A 186 -13.71 -2.70 40.64
CA ASP A 186 -13.47 -4.05 40.11
C ASP A 186 -14.27 -4.36 38.82
N GLU A 187 -15.25 -3.54 38.44
CA GLU A 187 -16.27 -3.92 37.44
C GLU A 187 -15.73 -4.14 36.01
N ARG A 188 -14.55 -3.63 35.66
CA ARG A 188 -13.98 -3.79 34.30
C ARG A 188 -12.89 -4.87 34.20
N MET A 189 -12.55 -5.53 35.31
CA MET A 189 -11.45 -6.50 35.33
C MET A 189 -11.72 -7.78 34.52
N SER A 190 -12.98 -8.11 34.25
CA SER A 190 -13.37 -9.27 33.43
C SER A 190 -12.96 -9.17 31.96
N GLU A 191 -12.61 -7.98 31.46
CA GLU A 191 -12.18 -7.75 30.08
C GLU A 191 -10.66 -7.93 29.89
N CYS A 192 -9.89 -8.16 30.95
CA CYS A 192 -8.45 -8.37 30.87
C CYS A 192 -8.10 -9.77 30.36
N PHE A 193 -7.08 -9.87 29.52
CA PHE A 193 -6.56 -11.13 29.02
C PHE A 193 -5.48 -11.68 29.96
N SER A 194 -5.61 -12.96 30.30
CA SER A 194 -4.55 -13.74 30.95
C SER A 194 -4.22 -14.93 30.07
N SER A 195 -3.05 -14.90 29.44
CA SER A 195 -2.58 -15.95 28.54
C SER A 195 -1.13 -16.30 28.86
N SER A 196 -0.85 -17.58 29.04
CA SER A 196 0.53 -18.07 29.22
C SER A 196 1.37 -17.97 27.94
N LEU A 197 0.73 -17.97 26.77
CA LEU A 197 1.41 -17.85 25.48
C LEU A 197 1.81 -16.41 25.16
N PHE A 198 1.00 -15.44 25.61
CA PHE A 198 1.20 -14.01 25.36
C PHE A 198 1.08 -13.24 26.68
N PRO A 199 2.06 -13.37 27.59
CA PRO A 199 1.97 -12.83 28.96
C PRO A 199 1.90 -11.30 29.01
N HIS A 200 2.26 -10.61 27.93
CA HIS A 200 2.23 -9.15 27.83
C HIS A 200 1.04 -8.62 27.01
N LEU A 201 0.14 -9.49 26.56
CA LEU A 201 -1.07 -9.08 25.86
C LEU A 201 -2.21 -8.91 26.88
N TYR A 202 -2.19 -7.80 27.62
CA TYR A 202 -3.09 -7.57 28.76
C TYR A 202 -4.54 -7.27 28.37
N ALA A 203 -4.77 -6.72 27.17
CA ALA A 203 -6.09 -6.41 26.62
C ALA A 203 -6.02 -6.36 25.08
N MET A 204 -7.15 -6.08 24.42
CA MET A 204 -7.18 -5.92 22.95
C MET A 204 -6.38 -4.67 22.52
N PRO A 205 -5.45 -4.79 21.56
CA PRO A 205 -4.73 -3.63 21.03
C PRO A 205 -5.66 -2.62 20.34
N PRO A 206 -5.28 -1.33 20.25
CA PRO A 206 -6.05 -0.33 19.53
C PRO A 206 -6.35 -0.75 18.08
N LEU A 207 -7.59 -0.54 17.62
CA LEU A 207 -7.99 -0.85 16.24
C LEU A 207 -7.07 -0.21 15.18
N PRO A 208 -6.60 1.05 15.32
CA PRO A 208 -5.65 1.62 14.37
C PRO A 208 -4.34 0.82 14.29
N LEU A 209 -3.82 0.33 15.42
CA LEU A 209 -2.62 -0.51 15.44
C LEU A 209 -2.88 -1.85 14.74
N ILE A 210 -4.00 -2.50 15.05
CA ILE A 210 -4.41 -3.77 14.41
C ILE A 210 -4.49 -3.60 12.89
N ALA A 211 -5.02 -2.47 12.40
CA ALA A 211 -5.10 -2.20 10.97
C ALA A 211 -3.72 -2.07 10.31
N ILE A 212 -2.74 -1.40 10.95
CA ILE A 212 -1.35 -1.37 10.46
C ILE A 212 -0.78 -2.79 10.37
N VAL A 213 -0.91 -3.58 11.44
CA VAL A 213 -0.38 -4.95 11.47
C VAL A 213 -1.05 -5.82 10.40
N ALA A 214 -2.37 -5.73 10.26
CA ALA A 214 -3.12 -6.45 9.25
C ALA A 214 -2.68 -6.09 7.82
N ALA A 215 -2.46 -4.80 7.55
CA ALA A 215 -1.99 -4.33 6.24
C ALA A 215 -0.68 -5.04 5.82
N ILE A 216 0.29 -5.08 6.73
CA ILE A 216 1.62 -5.66 6.47
C ILE A 216 1.54 -7.18 6.38
N VAL A 217 0.83 -7.83 7.30
CA VAL A 217 0.68 -9.29 7.35
C VAL A 217 -0.10 -9.83 6.16
N VAL A 218 -1.14 -9.13 5.70
CA VAL A 218 -1.97 -9.58 4.57
C VAL A 218 -1.25 -9.40 3.24
N HIS A 219 -0.44 -8.34 3.06
CA HIS A 219 0.32 -8.14 1.82
C HIS A 219 1.48 -9.13 1.65
N ALA A 220 2.20 -9.45 2.74
CA ALA A 220 3.45 -10.22 2.66
C ALA A 220 3.34 -11.60 1.96
N PRO A 221 2.29 -12.42 2.16
CA PRO A 221 2.14 -13.70 1.48
C PRO A 221 2.08 -13.59 -0.05
N PHE A 222 1.40 -12.57 -0.59
CA PHE A 222 1.26 -12.39 -2.04
C PHE A 222 2.57 -11.94 -2.68
N SER A 223 3.26 -11.02 -2.01
CA SER A 223 4.58 -10.56 -2.45
C SER A 223 5.63 -11.68 -2.38
N PHE A 224 5.64 -12.43 -1.27
CA PHE A 224 6.49 -13.61 -1.12
C PHE A 224 6.21 -14.65 -2.20
N LEU A 225 4.93 -14.99 -2.43
CA LEU A 225 4.53 -15.98 -3.43
C LEU A 225 4.98 -15.57 -4.84
N TYR A 226 4.79 -14.30 -5.21
CA TYR A 226 5.22 -13.77 -6.51
C TYR A 226 6.73 -13.95 -6.69
N HIS A 227 7.54 -13.42 -5.78
CA HIS A 227 9.01 -13.45 -5.90
C HIS A 227 9.60 -14.86 -5.74
N TRP A 228 9.06 -15.67 -4.83
CA TRP A 228 9.59 -17.01 -4.55
C TRP A 228 9.27 -18.02 -5.65
N THR A 229 8.06 -17.94 -6.23
CA THR A 229 7.55 -19.00 -7.12
C THR A 229 7.50 -18.58 -8.58
N TYR A 230 7.08 -17.36 -8.88
CA TYR A 230 6.68 -16.97 -10.23
C TYR A 230 7.71 -16.09 -10.94
N ALA A 231 8.22 -15.06 -10.27
CA ALA A 231 9.03 -14.01 -10.90
C ALA A 231 10.24 -14.55 -11.69
N HIS A 232 10.88 -15.62 -11.19
CA HIS A 232 12.04 -16.24 -11.82
C HIS A 232 11.71 -17.35 -12.85
N ARG A 233 10.46 -17.79 -12.95
CA ARG A 233 10.02 -18.85 -13.89
C ARG A 233 9.36 -18.27 -15.13
N LEU A 234 8.93 -17.02 -15.06
CA LEU A 234 8.28 -16.34 -16.18
C LEU A 234 9.34 -15.90 -17.20
N PRO A 235 9.04 -16.01 -18.50
CA PRO A 235 9.94 -15.51 -19.54
C PRO A 235 10.17 -14.01 -19.36
N PRO A 236 11.36 -13.50 -19.74
CA PRO A 236 11.64 -12.07 -19.72
C PRO A 236 10.67 -11.30 -20.63
N GLY A 237 10.36 -10.05 -20.29
CA GLY A 237 9.47 -9.17 -21.06
C GLY A 237 8.03 -9.05 -20.51
N MET A 238 7.07 -8.77 -21.40
CA MET A 238 5.69 -8.37 -21.01
C MET A 238 4.93 -9.42 -20.21
N GLY A 239 5.23 -10.71 -20.42
CA GLY A 239 4.59 -11.81 -19.70
C GLY A 239 4.72 -11.72 -18.17
N ARG A 240 5.72 -10.99 -17.65
CA ARG A 240 5.90 -10.78 -16.21
C ARG A 240 4.95 -9.72 -15.62
N ILE A 241 4.71 -8.61 -16.33
CA ILE A 241 3.82 -7.54 -15.87
C ILE A 241 2.37 -8.03 -15.83
N GLU A 242 1.97 -8.76 -16.86
CA GLU A 242 0.59 -9.20 -17.03
C GLU A 242 0.26 -10.43 -16.19
N HIS A 243 1.26 -11.12 -15.64
CA HIS A 243 1.05 -12.31 -14.85
C HIS A 243 0.18 -12.04 -13.61
N TRP A 244 -0.83 -12.88 -13.39
CA TRP A 244 -1.81 -12.71 -12.33
C TRP A 244 -1.18 -12.54 -10.94
N SER A 245 -0.09 -13.24 -10.63
CA SER A 245 0.54 -13.15 -9.30
C SER A 245 1.25 -11.81 -9.09
N ARG A 246 1.78 -11.19 -10.15
CA ARG A 246 2.33 -9.83 -10.09
C ARG A 246 1.22 -8.80 -9.92
N ARG A 247 0.11 -8.98 -10.64
CA ARG A 247 -1.08 -8.13 -10.48
C ARG A 247 -1.60 -8.20 -9.05
N LEU A 248 -1.68 -9.41 -8.49
CA LEU A 248 -2.13 -9.64 -7.13
C LEU A 248 -1.21 -8.98 -6.10
N ASP A 249 0.11 -9.15 -6.21
CA ASP A 249 1.11 -8.45 -5.38
C ASP A 249 0.89 -6.93 -5.40
N ASN A 250 0.79 -6.31 -6.58
CA ASN A 250 0.49 -4.89 -6.73
C ASN A 250 -0.88 -4.49 -6.14
N SER A 251 -1.93 -5.30 -6.33
CA SER A 251 -3.25 -5.04 -5.76
C SER A 251 -3.21 -5.04 -4.22
N PHE A 252 -2.43 -5.94 -3.62
CA PHE A 252 -2.31 -6.00 -2.16
C PHE A 252 -1.49 -4.84 -1.57
N ILE A 253 -0.69 -4.12 -2.36
CA ILE A 253 -0.13 -2.82 -1.94
C ILE A 253 -1.25 -1.81 -1.67
N HIS A 254 -2.28 -1.78 -2.53
CA HIS A 254 -3.44 -0.90 -2.36
C HIS A 254 -4.36 -1.33 -1.22
N VAL A 255 -4.54 -2.64 -1.02
CA VAL A 255 -5.22 -3.16 0.18
C VAL A 255 -4.49 -2.68 1.43
N ALA A 256 -3.17 -2.87 1.49
CA ALA A 256 -2.35 -2.42 2.60
C ALA A 256 -2.44 -0.90 2.81
N SER A 257 -2.39 -0.11 1.73
CA SER A 257 -2.57 1.36 1.82
C SER A 257 -3.91 1.75 2.44
N ALA A 258 -5.01 1.11 2.07
CA ALA A 258 -6.32 1.38 2.65
C ALA A 258 -6.32 1.12 4.17
N PHE A 259 -5.84 -0.04 4.61
CA PHE A 259 -5.71 -0.33 6.05
C PHE A 259 -4.76 0.63 6.78
N ILE A 260 -3.62 1.00 6.16
CA ILE A 260 -2.69 1.96 6.74
C ILE A 260 -3.33 3.34 6.89
N SER A 261 -4.18 3.76 5.94
CA SER A 261 -4.89 5.04 6.03
C SER A 261 -5.86 5.10 7.22
N TYR A 262 -6.48 3.98 7.60
CA TYR A 262 -7.23 3.89 8.85
C TYR A 262 -6.29 3.92 10.05
N GLY A 263 -5.22 3.13 10.01
CA GLY A 263 -4.24 3.03 11.09
C GLY A 263 -3.55 4.36 11.43
N THR A 264 -3.34 5.25 10.45
CA THR A 264 -2.73 6.56 10.67
C THR A 264 -3.72 7.69 10.97
N SER A 265 -5.02 7.50 10.69
CA SER A 265 -6.05 8.53 10.91
C SER A 265 -6.95 8.27 12.12
N GLY A 266 -7.21 7.00 12.44
CA GLY A 266 -8.23 6.58 13.40
C GLY A 266 -9.67 6.95 13.00
N GLN A 267 -9.89 7.41 11.76
CA GLN A 267 -11.17 7.94 11.30
C GLN A 267 -11.78 7.06 10.21
N LEU A 268 -13.01 6.59 10.43
CA LEU A 268 -13.71 5.73 9.49
C LEU A 268 -14.00 6.44 8.15
N ASP A 269 -14.40 7.71 8.19
CA ASP A 269 -14.71 8.48 6.97
C ASP A 269 -13.48 8.62 6.06
N PHE A 270 -12.30 8.86 6.65
CA PHE A 270 -11.05 8.95 5.91
C PHE A 270 -10.63 7.61 5.32
N PHE A 271 -10.82 6.53 6.09
CA PHE A 271 -10.62 5.16 5.61
C PHE A 271 -11.52 4.84 4.42
N LEU A 272 -12.81 5.15 4.48
CA LEU A 272 -13.75 4.86 3.39
C LEU A 272 -13.38 5.62 2.10
N ALA A 273 -12.96 6.88 2.21
CA ALA A 273 -12.50 7.65 1.06
C ALA A 273 -11.24 7.03 0.41
N ASN A 274 -10.25 6.63 1.21
CA ASN A 274 -9.05 5.96 0.71
C ASN A 274 -9.34 4.54 0.20
N LEU A 275 -10.31 3.85 0.80
CA LEU A 275 -10.75 2.52 0.36
C LEU A 275 -11.33 2.61 -1.05
N LEU A 276 -12.20 3.59 -1.35
CA LEU A 276 -12.76 3.77 -2.69
C LEU A 276 -11.67 3.99 -3.75
N PHE A 277 -10.70 4.87 -3.46
CA PHE A 277 -9.57 5.10 -4.35
C PHE A 277 -8.71 3.85 -4.56
N ASN A 278 -8.37 3.14 -3.48
CA ASN A 278 -7.57 1.91 -3.58
C ASN A 278 -8.35 0.77 -4.26
N MET A 279 -9.68 0.71 -4.12
CA MET A 279 -10.53 -0.25 -4.82
C MET A 279 -10.56 0.01 -6.32
N ASP A 280 -10.60 1.27 -6.79
CA ASP A 280 -10.41 1.58 -8.21
C ASP A 280 -9.03 1.09 -8.69
N CYS A 281 -7.97 1.35 -7.93
CA CYS A 281 -6.63 0.89 -8.29
C CYS A 281 -6.54 -0.65 -8.38
N ILE A 282 -7.16 -1.36 -7.42
CA ILE A 282 -7.23 -2.83 -7.41
C ILE A 282 -8.01 -3.34 -8.62
N TYR A 283 -9.18 -2.75 -8.91
CA TYR A 283 -10.01 -3.12 -10.05
C TYR A 283 -9.18 -3.02 -11.33
N ARG A 284 -8.51 -1.89 -11.54
CA ARG A 284 -7.71 -1.66 -12.74
C ARG A 284 -6.53 -2.63 -12.83
N GLN A 285 -5.85 -2.89 -11.72
CA GLN A 285 -4.73 -3.83 -11.69
C GLN A 285 -5.14 -5.27 -12.02
N LEU A 286 -6.34 -5.70 -11.63
CA LEU A 286 -6.82 -7.07 -11.85
C LEU A 286 -7.52 -7.24 -13.20
N PHE A 287 -8.35 -6.28 -13.61
CA PHE A 287 -9.29 -6.44 -14.71
C PHE A 287 -8.90 -5.68 -15.99
N GLU A 288 -8.04 -4.65 -15.95
CA GLU A 288 -7.59 -4.01 -17.19
C GLU A 288 -6.68 -4.97 -17.98
N PRO A 289 -6.86 -5.10 -19.31
CA PRO A 289 -6.04 -6.01 -20.11
C PRO A 289 -4.56 -5.63 -20.07
N LYS A 290 -4.25 -4.32 -20.09
CA LYS A 290 -2.89 -3.78 -20.11
C LYS A 290 -2.60 -2.97 -18.86
N VAL A 291 -1.48 -3.27 -18.20
CA VAL A 291 -1.02 -2.51 -17.02
C VAL A 291 0.09 -1.56 -17.43
N ILE A 292 -0.14 -0.25 -17.31
CA ILE A 292 0.86 0.78 -17.63
C ILE A 292 1.72 1.07 -16.38
N PRO A 293 3.03 0.74 -16.37
CA PRO A 293 3.85 0.84 -15.16
C PRO A 293 3.93 2.24 -14.55
N ARG A 294 4.03 3.29 -15.38
CA ARG A 294 4.10 4.69 -14.91
C ARG A 294 2.83 5.12 -14.18
N ARG A 295 1.66 4.82 -14.76
CA ARG A 295 0.36 5.10 -14.14
C ARG A 295 0.20 4.36 -12.81
N ASN A 296 0.64 3.10 -12.77
CA ASN A 296 0.62 2.32 -11.53
C ASN A 296 1.56 2.92 -10.46
N GLN A 297 2.76 3.37 -10.83
CA GLN A 297 3.67 4.05 -9.91
C GLN A 297 3.06 5.34 -9.33
N SER A 298 2.42 6.17 -10.17
CA SER A 298 1.73 7.38 -9.69
C SER A 298 0.57 7.05 -8.73
N ARG A 299 -0.18 5.98 -8.99
CA ARG A 299 -1.25 5.52 -8.09
C ARG A 299 -0.73 5.05 -6.74
N ILE A 300 0.36 4.28 -6.74
CA ILE A 300 1.04 3.86 -5.50
C ILE A 300 1.53 5.09 -4.73
N PHE A 301 2.15 6.05 -5.41
CA PHE A 301 2.60 7.30 -4.79
C PHE A 301 1.44 8.08 -4.16
N LEU A 302 0.33 8.25 -4.88
CA LEU A 302 -0.87 8.91 -4.35
C LEU A 302 -1.46 8.15 -3.15
N SER A 303 -1.41 6.83 -3.18
CA SER A 303 -1.80 5.97 -2.05
C SER A 303 -0.90 6.20 -0.82
N MET A 304 0.40 6.43 -1.02
CA MET A 304 1.35 6.78 0.05
C MET A 304 1.08 8.16 0.63
N VAL A 305 0.80 9.15 -0.21
CA VAL A 305 0.37 10.48 0.24
C VAL A 305 -0.93 10.35 1.06
N GLY A 306 -1.90 9.59 0.57
CA GLY A 306 -3.19 9.35 1.22
C GLY A 306 -3.03 8.83 2.65
N TYR A 307 -2.23 7.79 2.87
CA TYR A 307 -2.07 7.23 4.22
C TYR A 307 -1.10 8.02 5.11
N THR A 308 -0.20 8.86 4.59
CA THR A 308 0.74 9.65 5.41
C THR A 308 0.20 11.03 5.80
N LEU A 309 -0.72 11.59 5.01
CA LEU A 309 -1.32 12.91 5.27
C LEU A 309 -1.95 13.05 6.68
N PRO A 310 -2.65 12.04 7.23
CA PRO A 310 -3.16 12.11 8.61
C PRO A 310 -2.07 12.31 9.66
N VAL A 311 -0.87 11.73 9.49
CA VAL A 311 0.25 11.89 10.43
C VAL A 311 0.66 13.36 10.53
N LEU A 312 0.72 14.05 9.39
CA LEU A 312 0.98 15.49 9.34
C LEU A 312 -0.15 16.29 9.98
N ARG A 313 -1.42 15.96 9.65
CA ARG A 313 -2.61 16.63 10.20
C ARG A 313 -2.69 16.51 11.73
N ASN A 314 -2.22 15.41 12.30
CA ASN A 314 -2.19 15.16 13.73
C ASN A 314 -1.03 15.91 14.45
N GLY A 315 -0.28 16.76 13.74
CA GLY A 315 0.81 17.54 14.31
C GLY A 315 2.12 16.76 14.52
N GLN A 316 2.18 15.50 14.07
CA GLN A 316 3.35 14.63 14.26
C GLN A 316 4.42 14.86 13.18
N VAL A 317 4.87 16.11 13.02
CA VAL A 317 5.75 16.54 11.92
C VAL A 317 7.06 15.75 11.89
N GLY A 318 7.70 15.54 13.05
CA GLY A 318 8.94 14.77 13.14
C GLY A 318 8.79 13.33 12.65
N LEU A 319 7.67 12.68 13.01
CA LEU A 319 7.37 11.31 12.57
C LEU A 319 7.02 11.27 11.07
N TYR A 320 6.27 12.25 10.57
CA TYR A 320 5.99 12.40 9.15
C TYR A 320 7.28 12.52 8.33
N LEU A 321 8.23 13.35 8.76
CA LEU A 321 9.53 13.49 8.08
C LEU A 321 10.36 12.20 8.11
N GLN A 322 10.35 11.46 9.23
CA GLN A 322 11.00 10.15 9.31
C GLN A 322 10.39 9.15 8.33
N ILE A 323 9.05 9.08 8.27
CA ILE A 323 8.33 8.24 7.32
C ILE A 323 8.71 8.59 5.87
N TRP A 324 8.68 9.87 5.52
CA TRP A 324 9.02 10.32 4.17
C TRP A 324 10.50 10.14 3.83
N ALA A 325 11.41 10.25 4.80
CA ALA A 325 12.81 9.93 4.59
C ALA A 325 13.00 8.44 4.22
N VAL A 326 12.34 7.52 4.96
CA VAL A 326 12.36 6.09 4.65
C VAL A 326 11.72 5.81 3.28
N LEU A 327 10.57 6.42 2.98
CA LEU A 327 9.89 6.30 1.69
C LEU A 327 10.73 6.85 0.53
N ALA A 328 11.40 7.98 0.71
CA ALA A 328 12.23 8.59 -0.33
C ALA A 328 13.48 7.75 -0.62
N ILE A 329 14.18 7.27 0.41
CA ILE A 329 15.36 6.40 0.23
C ILE A 329 14.96 5.08 -0.42
N SER A 330 13.91 4.43 0.09
CA SER A 330 13.42 3.16 -0.44
C SER A 330 12.88 3.35 -1.87
N GLY A 331 12.09 4.40 -2.09
CA GLY A 331 11.57 4.77 -3.40
C GLY A 331 12.67 5.08 -4.40
N TRP A 332 13.77 5.71 -3.99
CA TRP A 332 14.95 5.92 -4.83
C TRP A 332 15.64 4.59 -5.17
N LEU A 333 15.88 3.71 -4.20
CA LEU A 333 16.44 2.38 -4.44
C LEU A 333 15.59 1.61 -5.45
N PHE A 334 14.27 1.66 -5.29
CA PHE A 334 13.33 1.04 -6.21
C PHE A 334 13.35 1.72 -7.57
N ALA A 335 13.16 3.03 -7.68
CA ALA A 335 13.01 3.72 -8.97
C ALA A 335 14.32 3.81 -9.76
N ALA A 336 15.38 4.35 -9.15
CA ALA A 336 16.67 4.60 -9.79
C ALA A 336 17.45 3.31 -10.05
N TYR A 337 17.16 2.25 -9.29
CA TYR A 337 17.74 0.92 -9.48
C TYR A 337 19.29 0.89 -9.50
N PRO A 338 19.96 1.54 -8.52
CA PRO A 338 21.40 1.82 -8.57
C PRO A 338 22.31 0.58 -8.49
N ILE A 339 21.82 -0.54 -7.98
CA ILE A 339 22.58 -1.79 -7.78
C ILE A 339 21.98 -2.94 -8.60
N GLY A 340 21.26 -2.62 -9.68
CA GLY A 340 20.64 -3.60 -10.56
C GLY A 340 19.61 -4.46 -9.82
N GLY A 341 19.61 -5.76 -10.08
CA GLY A 341 18.65 -6.71 -9.49
C GLY A 341 18.57 -6.73 -7.96
N TRP A 342 19.60 -6.26 -7.26
CA TRP A 342 19.63 -6.18 -5.81
C TRP A 342 18.89 -4.96 -5.25
N SER A 343 18.59 -3.97 -6.08
CA SER A 343 17.93 -2.72 -5.66
C SER A 343 16.56 -2.99 -5.08
N HIS A 344 15.88 -4.01 -5.58
CA HIS A 344 14.57 -4.40 -5.09
C HIS A 344 14.65 -5.04 -3.69
N SER A 345 15.64 -5.91 -3.43
CA SER A 345 15.89 -6.45 -2.08
C SER A 345 16.30 -5.35 -1.11
N ALA A 346 17.15 -4.41 -1.54
CA ALA A 346 17.52 -3.25 -0.73
C ALA A 346 16.31 -2.34 -0.43
N PHE A 347 15.39 -2.18 -1.38
CA PHE A 347 14.11 -1.52 -1.14
C PHE A 347 13.30 -2.21 -0.04
N HIS A 348 13.18 -3.54 -0.05
CA HIS A 348 12.47 -4.29 1.00
C HIS A 348 13.10 -4.11 2.38
N ILE A 349 14.43 -4.10 2.46
CA ILE A 349 15.15 -3.83 3.72
C ILE A 349 14.93 -2.39 4.18
N GLY A 350 14.98 -1.41 3.27
CA GLY A 350 14.74 0.00 3.60
C GLY A 350 13.31 0.23 4.09
N ILE A 351 12.33 -0.31 3.36
CA ILE A 351 10.91 -0.17 3.72
C ILE A 351 10.57 -0.96 5.00
N ALA A 352 11.43 -1.89 5.44
CA ALA A 352 11.25 -2.59 6.71
C ALA A 352 11.35 -1.69 7.95
N MET A 353 11.90 -0.48 7.79
CA MET A 353 11.90 0.54 8.83
C MET A 353 10.58 1.31 8.92
N LEU A 354 9.68 1.17 7.93
CA LEU A 354 8.42 1.89 7.88
C LEU A 354 7.37 1.38 8.90
N PRO A 355 7.14 0.06 9.09
CA PRO A 355 6.11 -0.41 10.00
C PRO A 355 6.25 0.09 11.45
N PRO A 356 7.43 0.10 12.09
CA PRO A 356 7.59 0.69 13.43
C PRO A 356 7.15 2.17 13.51
N LEU A 357 7.45 2.96 12.47
CA LEU A 357 7.05 4.36 12.41
C LEU A 357 5.53 4.52 12.26
N LEU A 358 4.89 3.67 11.44
CA LEU A 358 3.44 3.65 11.27
C LEU A 358 2.71 3.19 12.54
N MET A 359 3.24 2.18 13.23
CA MET A 359 2.70 1.72 14.52
C MET A 359 2.82 2.81 15.58
N LYS A 360 3.95 3.54 15.64
CA LYS A 360 4.09 4.71 16.50
C LYS A 360 3.05 5.80 16.18
N ALA A 361 2.78 6.06 14.90
CA ALA A 361 1.75 7.01 14.49
C ALA A 361 0.35 6.57 14.96
N ALA A 362 0.04 5.28 14.84
CA ALA A 362 -1.22 4.68 15.28
C ALA A 362 -1.41 4.77 16.80
N LEU A 363 -0.35 4.54 17.58
CA LEU A 363 -0.38 4.64 19.05
C LEU A 363 -0.55 6.07 19.56
N ALA A 364 -0.11 7.07 18.80
CA ALA A 364 -0.27 8.49 19.14
C ALA A 364 -1.68 9.04 18.83
N LEU A 365 -2.60 8.24 18.29
CA LEU A 365 -3.95 8.69 17.97
C LEU A 365 -4.82 8.81 19.23
N PRO A 366 -5.72 9.81 19.30
CA PRO A 366 -6.71 9.91 20.39
C PRO A 366 -7.56 8.64 20.55
N SER A 367 -7.99 8.05 19.43
CA SER A 367 -8.77 6.80 19.42
C SER A 367 -8.02 5.58 19.96
N SER A 368 -6.70 5.69 20.13
CA SER A 368 -5.86 4.62 20.67
C SER A 368 -5.59 4.74 22.17
N GLN A 369 -5.85 5.90 22.78
CA GLN A 369 -5.45 6.14 24.18
C GLN A 369 -6.27 5.32 25.18
N ASP A 370 -7.59 5.24 25.01
CA ASP A 370 -8.45 4.51 25.97
C ASP A 370 -8.10 3.00 26.05
N PRO A 371 -7.94 2.27 24.93
CA PRO A 371 -7.50 0.87 24.99
C PRO A 371 -6.10 0.70 25.59
N ILE A 372 -5.18 1.64 25.34
CA ILE A 372 -3.81 1.60 25.92
C ILE A 372 -3.86 1.75 27.44
N HIS A 373 -4.59 2.75 27.95
CA HIS A 373 -4.75 2.94 29.39
C HIS A 373 -5.46 1.76 30.05
N PHE A 374 -6.46 1.19 29.38
CA PHE A 374 -7.14 0.00 29.87
C PHE A 374 -6.18 -1.21 29.95
N ALA A 375 -5.36 -1.42 28.93
CA ALA A 375 -4.34 -2.47 28.93
C ALA A 375 -3.30 -2.28 30.05
N ALA A 376 -2.89 -1.03 30.32
CA ALA A 376 -1.99 -0.70 31.42
C ALA A 376 -2.61 -1.01 32.80
N GLN A 377 -3.91 -0.75 32.98
CA GLN A 377 -4.64 -1.12 34.21
C GLN A 377 -4.70 -2.63 34.39
N CYS A 378 -4.99 -3.38 33.32
CA CYS A 378 -4.97 -4.84 33.34
C CYS A 378 -3.57 -5.38 33.74
N ALA A 379 -2.50 -4.80 33.18
CA ALA A 379 -1.12 -5.16 33.49
C ALA A 379 -0.79 -4.91 34.97
N ALA A 380 -1.17 -3.74 35.49
CA ALA A 380 -0.94 -3.36 36.88
C ALA A 380 -1.71 -4.26 37.86
N HIS A 381 -2.93 -4.67 37.52
CA HIS A 381 -3.67 -5.60 38.36
C HIS A 381 -3.00 -6.98 38.41
N GLN A 382 -2.53 -7.48 37.26
CA GLN A 382 -1.85 -8.78 37.16
C GLN A 382 -0.49 -8.81 37.87
N SER A 383 0.16 -7.66 38.10
CA SER A 383 1.42 -7.60 38.84
C SER A 383 1.24 -7.60 40.36
N ILE A 384 0.03 -7.30 40.84
CA ILE A 384 -0.33 -7.30 42.27
C ILE A 384 -0.89 -8.67 42.71
N SER A 385 -1.57 -9.37 41.80
CA SER A 385 -2.09 -10.74 42.03
C SER A 385 -0.98 -11.78 42.00
#